data_AF-A0A0M2LXX7-F1
#
_entry.id   AF-A0A0M2LXX7-F1
#
_cell.length_a   1.000
_cell.length_b   1.000
_cell.length_c   1.000
_cell.angle_alpha   90.00
_cell.angle_beta   90.00
_cell.angle_gamma   90.00
#
_symmetry.space_group_name_H-M   'P 1'
#
loop_
_entity.id
_entity.type
_entity.pdbx_description
1 polymer ?
#
loop_
_entity_poly.entity_id
_entity_poly.type
_entity_poly.pdbx_seq_one_letter_code
_entity_poly.pdbx_strand_id
1 'polypeptide(L)'
;MPIRLSPLSLCLVTALAAGSLPAAAQVIGAPPAIRTIDIPPSRIAPPEAAPQEAEAFPEAQPAAVETPRAGGLVLDLPRTGASDTRVPPPPTAPSAEQLAMEAIAAAEAEKLRQVNSAQLSAAQAQLDRIAADKAAQQERLARYRTEAAAHAAAMSDYAAQLAAARADRERWEADVAACRAGDRLRCGVTDGRR
;
A
#
# COMPACT_ATOMS: atom_id res chain seq x y z
N MET A 1 -43.44 -39.83 43.61
CA MET A 1 -42.08 -39.27 43.69
C MET A 1 -41.17 -39.98 42.70
N PRO A 2 -40.68 -39.28 41.68
CA PRO A 2 -39.35 -39.54 41.13
C PRO A 2 -38.51 -38.26 41.04
N ILE A 3 -37.25 -38.36 41.47
CA ILE A 3 -36.21 -37.34 41.40
C ILE A 3 -35.61 -37.39 39.99
N ARG A 4 -35.49 -36.23 39.31
CA ARG A 4 -34.67 -36.09 38.09
C ARG A 4 -33.51 -35.14 38.38
N LEU A 5 -32.31 -35.72 38.30
CA LEU A 5 -31.00 -35.08 38.44
C LEU A 5 -30.58 -34.38 37.14
N SER A 6 -30.00 -33.19 37.29
CA SER A 6 -29.43 -32.37 36.22
C SER A 6 -28.05 -32.89 35.74
N PRO A 7 -27.70 -32.74 34.45
CA PRO A 7 -26.35 -32.98 33.96
C PRO A 7 -25.53 -31.67 33.94
N LEU A 8 -24.70 -31.48 34.96
CA LEU A 8 -23.56 -30.55 34.94
C LEU A 8 -22.32 -31.31 35.39
N SER A 9 -21.72 -32.09 34.49
CA SER A 9 -20.38 -32.63 34.72
C SER A 9 -19.82 -33.20 33.42
N LEU A 10 -19.13 -32.37 32.65
CA LEU A 10 -18.16 -32.81 31.63
C LEU A 10 -17.40 -31.57 31.14
N CYS A 11 -16.24 -31.33 31.75
CA CYS A 11 -15.01 -30.82 31.14
C CYS A 11 -14.01 -30.53 32.26
N LEU A 12 -13.37 -31.58 32.75
CA LEU A 12 -12.21 -31.50 33.63
C LEU A 12 -11.11 -32.32 32.97
N VAL A 13 -10.27 -31.66 32.16
CA VAL A 13 -8.99 -32.20 31.67
C VAL A 13 -7.94 -31.10 31.79
N THR A 14 -7.16 -31.24 32.86
CA THR A 14 -5.74 -30.93 33.04
C THR A 14 -4.94 -30.30 31.89
N ALA A 15 -4.22 -29.22 32.20
CA ALA A 15 -2.86 -28.99 31.71
C ALA A 15 -2.02 -28.31 32.80
N LEU A 16 -1.26 -29.13 33.53
CA LEU A 16 -0.15 -28.76 34.39
C LEU A 16 1.08 -28.58 33.48
N ALA A 17 1.68 -27.39 33.41
CA ALA A 17 3.01 -27.21 32.86
C ALA A 17 3.76 -26.17 33.68
N ALA A 18 4.57 -26.68 34.59
CA ALA A 18 5.62 -25.94 35.29
C ALA A 18 6.72 -25.55 34.30
N GLY A 19 7.24 -24.33 34.41
CA GLY A 19 8.33 -23.85 33.56
C GLY A 19 8.87 -22.48 33.97
N SER A 20 9.69 -22.48 35.02
CA SER A 20 10.91 -21.67 35.17
C SER A 20 10.86 -20.16 34.88
N LEU A 21 10.83 -19.35 35.95
CA LEU A 21 11.26 -17.94 35.95
C LEU A 21 12.63 -17.86 36.64
N PRO A 22 13.71 -17.39 36.00
CA PRO A 22 14.85 -16.89 36.73
C PRO A 22 14.65 -15.41 37.06
N ALA A 23 14.72 -15.12 38.35
CA ALA A 23 14.99 -13.80 38.88
C ALA A 23 16.44 -13.39 38.56
N ALA A 24 16.62 -12.23 37.94
CA ALA A 24 17.83 -11.42 38.01
C ALA A 24 17.34 -9.97 38.12
N ALA A 25 17.33 -9.41 39.33
CA ALA A 25 18.44 -8.66 39.90
C ALA A 25 18.53 -7.25 39.31
N GLN A 26 18.25 -6.30 40.19
CA GLN A 26 18.20 -4.86 39.99
C GLN A 26 19.57 -4.32 39.55
N VAL A 27 19.57 -3.40 38.58
CA VAL A 27 20.59 -2.34 38.51
C VAL A 27 19.85 -1.02 38.44
N ILE A 28 19.91 -0.33 39.57
CA ILE A 28 19.63 1.08 39.78
C ILE A 28 20.68 1.86 38.97
N GLY A 29 20.26 2.78 38.10
CA GLY A 29 21.18 3.76 37.53
C GLY A 29 20.74 4.38 36.19
N ALA A 30 20.26 5.63 36.27
CA ALA A 30 20.13 6.63 35.21
C ALA A 30 19.00 6.47 34.17
N PRO A 31 18.05 7.43 34.08
CA PRO A 31 17.24 7.58 32.86
C PRO A 31 18.14 8.10 31.73
N PRO A 32 18.01 7.62 30.48
CA PRO A 32 18.63 8.29 29.36
C PRO A 32 18.03 9.70 29.26
N ALA A 33 18.89 10.71 29.29
CA ALA A 33 18.52 12.10 29.09
C ALA A 33 17.80 12.25 27.75
N ILE A 34 16.47 12.41 27.81
CA ILE A 34 15.68 12.90 26.70
C ILE A 34 16.17 14.32 26.46
N ARG A 35 17.02 14.49 25.45
CA ARG A 35 17.31 15.83 24.92
C ARG A 35 16.03 16.33 24.29
N THR A 36 15.29 17.12 25.04
CA THR A 36 14.23 17.98 24.53
C THR A 36 14.86 18.82 23.43
N ILE A 37 14.55 18.48 22.18
CA ILE A 37 14.85 19.36 21.04
C ILE A 37 13.87 20.51 21.20
N ASP A 38 14.39 21.64 21.68
CA ASP A 38 13.69 22.91 21.78
C ASP A 38 13.46 23.42 20.35
N ILE A 39 12.32 23.03 19.77
CA ILE A 39 11.86 23.57 18.49
C ILE A 39 11.14 24.88 18.83
N PRO A 40 11.69 26.05 18.50
CA PRO A 40 11.00 27.30 18.75
C PRO A 40 9.67 27.33 17.98
N PRO A 41 8.59 27.91 18.55
CA PRO A 41 7.32 28.02 17.85
C PRO A 41 7.48 28.97 16.67
N SER A 42 7.73 28.38 15.50
CA SER A 42 7.66 29.09 14.24
C SER A 42 6.20 29.47 14.03
N ARG A 43 5.99 30.78 14.08
CA ARG A 43 4.76 31.53 13.85
C ARG A 43 4.18 31.11 12.48
N ILE A 44 3.29 30.12 12.47
CA ILE A 44 2.46 29.82 11.28
C ILE A 44 1.41 30.92 11.22
N ALA A 45 1.72 32.00 10.52
CA ALA A 45 0.70 32.92 10.03
C ALA A 45 -0.17 32.14 9.03
N PRO A 46 -1.51 32.27 9.07
CA PRO A 46 -2.36 31.72 8.02
C PRO A 46 -1.98 32.40 6.68
N PRO A 47 -1.86 31.66 5.56
CA PRO A 47 -1.58 32.29 4.28
C PRO A 47 -2.73 33.23 3.93
N GLU A 48 -2.41 34.51 3.91
CA GLU A 48 -3.21 35.58 3.34
C GLU A 48 -3.50 35.24 1.87
N ALA A 49 -4.76 35.39 1.48
CA ALA A 49 -5.28 34.99 0.19
C ALA A 49 -4.51 35.66 -0.95
N ALA A 50 -3.70 34.89 -1.68
CA ALA A 50 -3.27 35.28 -3.02
C ALA A 50 -4.44 35.11 -4.00
N PRO A 51 -4.63 36.02 -4.97
CA PRO A 51 -5.71 35.93 -5.93
C PRO A 51 -5.54 34.69 -6.81
N GLN A 52 -6.66 34.01 -7.04
CA GLN A 52 -6.80 32.90 -7.98
C GLN A 52 -6.45 33.39 -9.39
N GLU A 53 -5.23 33.14 -9.85
CA GLU A 53 -4.98 33.00 -11.29
C GLU A 53 -5.54 31.64 -11.70
N ALA A 54 -6.67 31.69 -12.39
CA ALA A 54 -7.25 30.55 -13.07
C ALA A 54 -6.32 30.13 -14.22
N GLU A 55 -5.30 29.32 -13.90
CA GLU A 55 -4.64 28.52 -14.93
C GLU A 55 -5.63 27.45 -15.40
N ALA A 56 -6.20 27.71 -16.56
CA ALA A 56 -6.96 26.75 -17.33
C ALA A 56 -6.08 25.52 -17.59
N PHE A 57 -6.38 24.42 -16.90
CA PHE A 57 -5.93 23.10 -17.31
C PHE A 57 -6.49 22.84 -18.72
N PRO A 58 -5.65 22.59 -19.75
CA PRO A 58 -6.17 21.99 -20.96
C PRO A 58 -6.60 20.58 -20.63
N GLU A 59 -7.91 20.37 -20.74
CA GLU A 59 -8.59 19.09 -20.77
C GLU A 59 -7.85 18.18 -21.77
N ALA A 60 -7.10 17.21 -21.25
CA ALA A 60 -6.40 16.22 -22.05
C ALA A 60 -7.44 15.34 -22.74
N GLN A 61 -7.80 15.73 -23.95
CA GLN A 61 -8.58 14.90 -24.88
C GLN A 61 -7.89 13.54 -25.00
N PRO A 62 -8.63 12.42 -25.00
CA PRO A 62 -8.05 11.12 -25.28
C PRO A 62 -7.57 11.13 -26.73
N ALA A 63 -6.25 11.24 -26.91
CA ALA A 63 -5.63 11.03 -28.21
C ALA A 63 -6.04 9.64 -28.68
N ALA A 64 -6.77 9.60 -29.79
CA ALA A 64 -7.10 8.40 -30.51
C ALA A 64 -5.81 7.59 -30.70
N VAL A 65 -5.80 6.37 -30.16
CA VAL A 65 -4.80 5.37 -30.47
C VAL A 65 -5.04 4.95 -31.92
N GLU A 66 -4.50 5.73 -32.85
CA GLU A 66 -4.23 5.24 -34.19
C GLU A 66 -3.08 4.24 -34.04
N THR A 67 -3.46 2.97 -34.02
CA THR A 67 -2.59 1.83 -34.29
C THR A 67 -1.56 2.20 -35.35
N PRO A 68 -0.25 1.95 -35.15
CA PRO A 68 0.71 2.04 -36.25
C PRO A 68 0.33 0.94 -37.25
N ARG A 69 -0.42 1.36 -38.28
CA ARG A 69 -0.63 0.60 -39.49
C ARG A 69 0.75 0.15 -39.94
N ALA A 70 0.92 -1.14 -40.13
CA ALA A 70 2.10 -1.76 -40.69
C ALA A 70 2.38 -1.20 -42.09
N GLY A 71 2.87 0.04 -42.16
CA GLY A 71 3.54 0.60 -43.31
C GLY A 71 4.93 0.00 -43.30
N GLY A 72 5.06 -1.18 -43.90
CA GLY A 72 6.35 -1.75 -44.21
C GLY A 72 7.17 -0.66 -44.89
N LEU A 73 8.24 -0.23 -44.22
CA LEU A 73 9.28 0.57 -44.84
C LEU A 73 9.91 -0.36 -45.89
N VAL A 74 9.39 -0.32 -47.11
CA VAL A 74 10.07 -0.92 -48.26
C VAL A 74 11.29 -0.04 -48.48
N LEU A 75 12.41 -0.50 -47.92
CA LEU A 75 13.71 0.02 -48.26
C LEU A 75 13.94 -0.36 -49.72
N ASP A 76 13.68 0.56 -50.64
CA ASP A 76 14.14 0.48 -52.02
C ASP A 76 15.67 0.60 -52.01
N LEU A 77 16.35 -0.51 -51.73
CA LEU A 77 17.77 -0.61 -52.01
C LEU A 77 17.92 -0.52 -53.53
N PRO A 78 18.81 0.34 -54.06
CA PRO A 78 19.10 0.35 -55.48
C PRO A 78 19.62 -1.04 -55.88
N ARG A 79 18.83 -1.74 -56.70
CA ARG A 79 19.26 -2.96 -57.38
C ARG A 79 20.28 -2.55 -58.43
N THR A 80 21.54 -2.44 -58.03
CA THR A 80 22.68 -2.28 -58.94
C THR A 80 22.88 -3.57 -59.72
N GLY A 81 22.10 -3.71 -60.79
CA GLY A 81 22.40 -4.62 -61.88
C GLY A 81 23.54 -4.04 -62.72
N ALA A 82 24.76 -4.48 -62.43
CA ALA A 82 25.86 -4.55 -63.39
C ALA A 82 26.78 -5.67 -62.93
N SER A 83 26.56 -6.87 -63.46
CA SER A 83 27.45 -8.01 -63.34
C SER A 83 28.72 -7.72 -64.15
N ASP A 84 29.61 -6.88 -63.61
CA ASP A 84 31.01 -6.88 -64.02
C ASP A 84 31.64 -8.16 -63.44
N THR A 85 31.86 -9.14 -64.32
CA THR A 85 32.48 -10.42 -63.95
C THR A 85 33.99 -10.27 -63.86
N ARG A 86 34.45 -9.23 -63.16
CA ARG A 86 35.84 -9.18 -62.69
C ARG A 86 35.96 -10.17 -61.56
N VAL A 87 36.65 -11.28 -61.84
CA VAL A 87 37.20 -12.17 -60.82
C VAL A 87 37.87 -11.26 -59.77
N PRO A 88 37.35 -11.18 -58.53
CA PRO A 88 38.03 -10.41 -57.50
C PRO A 88 39.44 -10.99 -57.36
N PRO A 89 40.48 -10.14 -57.23
CA PRO A 89 41.80 -10.66 -56.90
C PRO A 89 41.68 -11.58 -55.68
N PRO A 90 42.47 -12.68 -55.61
CA PRO A 90 42.44 -13.55 -54.44
C PRO A 90 42.60 -12.67 -53.20
N PRO A 91 41.81 -12.89 -52.14
CA PRO A 91 41.86 -12.03 -50.96
C PRO A 91 43.31 -11.96 -50.51
N THR A 92 43.88 -10.76 -50.57
CA THR A 92 45.22 -10.51 -50.04
C THR A 92 45.17 -10.95 -48.59
N ALA A 93 46.06 -11.87 -48.19
CA ALA A 93 46.11 -12.32 -46.81
C ALA A 93 46.19 -11.06 -45.92
N PRO A 94 45.32 -10.95 -44.90
CA PRO A 94 45.26 -9.74 -44.07
C PRO A 94 46.65 -9.49 -43.48
N SER A 95 47.08 -8.24 -43.51
CA SER A 95 48.36 -7.89 -42.90
C SER A 95 48.30 -8.19 -41.39
N ALA A 96 49.45 -8.46 -40.78
CA ALA A 96 49.52 -8.66 -39.33
C ALA A 96 48.91 -7.48 -38.54
N GLU A 97 48.98 -6.27 -39.12
CA GLU A 97 48.43 -5.04 -38.57
C GLU A 97 46.89 -5.01 -38.64
N GLN A 98 46.28 -5.53 -39.72
CA GLN A 98 44.83 -5.68 -39.82
C GLN A 98 44.29 -6.70 -38.82
N LEU A 99 44.97 -7.85 -38.65
CA LEU A 99 44.59 -8.84 -37.65
C LEU A 99 44.70 -8.29 -36.22
N ALA A 100 45.71 -7.46 -35.94
CA ALA A 100 45.85 -6.81 -34.64
C ALA A 100 44.71 -5.81 -34.35
N MET A 101 44.33 -5.00 -35.34
CA MET A 101 43.21 -4.06 -35.21
C MET A 101 41.86 -4.77 -35.03
N GLU A 102 41.62 -5.86 -35.76
CA GLU A 102 40.42 -6.68 -35.60
C GLU A 102 40.34 -7.34 -34.22
N ALA A 103 41.47 -7.82 -33.69
CA ALA A 103 41.54 -8.39 -32.34
C ALA A 103 41.20 -7.35 -31.27
N ILE A 104 41.68 -6.11 -31.41
CA ILE A 104 41.34 -5.00 -30.51
C ILE A 104 39.85 -4.66 -30.62
N ALA A 105 39.32 -4.51 -31.83
CA ALA A 105 37.91 -4.22 -32.06
C ALA A 105 36.99 -5.32 -31.50
N ALA A 106 37.37 -6.59 -31.65
CA ALA A 106 36.63 -7.71 -31.07
C ALA A 106 36.62 -7.68 -29.53
N ALA A 107 37.76 -7.34 -28.91
CA ALA A 107 37.85 -7.19 -27.45
C ALA A 107 37.01 -6.03 -26.93
N GLU A 108 36.99 -4.89 -27.63
CA GLU A 108 36.15 -3.75 -27.28
C GLU A 108 34.66 -4.03 -27.47
N ALA A 109 34.29 -4.72 -28.56
CA ALA A 109 32.92 -5.14 -28.81
C ALA A 109 32.40 -6.06 -27.71
N GLU A 110 33.23 -7.00 -27.24
CA GLU A 110 32.88 -7.88 -26.12
C GLU A 110 32.69 -7.10 -24.81
N LYS A 111 33.58 -6.15 -24.52
CA LYS A 111 33.43 -5.25 -23.36
C LYS A 111 32.13 -4.46 -23.41
N LEU A 112 31.75 -3.94 -24.59
CA LEU A 112 30.48 -3.22 -24.77
C LEU A 112 29.27 -4.13 -24.56
N ARG A 113 29.31 -5.37 -25.05
CA ARG A 113 28.23 -6.35 -24.80
C ARG A 113 28.06 -6.64 -23.32
N GLN A 114 29.16 -6.82 -22.60
CA GLN A 114 29.12 -7.05 -21.15
C GLN A 114 28.50 -5.86 -20.41
N VAL A 115 28.95 -4.64 -20.69
CA VAL A 115 28.38 -3.43 -20.07
C VAL A 115 26.90 -3.27 -20.41
N ASN A 116 26.51 -3.50 -21.67
CA ASN A 116 25.11 -3.40 -22.09
C ASN A 116 24.21 -4.43 -21.37
N SER A 117 24.67 -5.68 -21.24
CA SER A 117 23.94 -6.72 -20.51
C SER A 117 23.80 -6.40 -19.01
N ALA A 118 24.84 -5.82 -18.41
CA ALA A 118 24.81 -5.37 -17.01
C ALA A 118 23.83 -4.20 -16.82
N GLN A 119 23.79 -3.24 -17.76
CA GLN A 119 22.84 -2.13 -17.72
C GLN A 119 21.39 -2.61 -17.90
N LEU A 120 21.14 -3.53 -18.83
CA LEU A 120 19.80 -4.10 -19.04
C LEU A 120 19.30 -4.85 -17.81
N SER A 121 20.15 -5.68 -17.19
CA SER A 121 19.77 -6.42 -15.97
C SER A 121 19.54 -5.48 -14.78
N ALA A 122 20.35 -4.43 -14.63
CA ALA A 122 20.14 -3.41 -13.61
C ALA A 122 18.84 -2.62 -13.83
N ALA A 123 18.55 -2.23 -15.08
CA ALA A 123 17.31 -1.53 -15.42
C ALA A 123 16.08 -2.41 -15.16
N GLN A 124 16.14 -3.69 -15.53
CA GLN A 124 15.06 -4.64 -15.23
C GLN A 124 14.82 -4.77 -13.72
N ALA A 125 15.88 -4.92 -12.93
CA ALA A 125 15.77 -4.99 -11.48
C ALA A 125 15.17 -3.71 -10.87
N GLN A 126 15.42 -2.54 -11.46
CA GLN A 126 14.78 -1.29 -11.05
C GLN A 126 13.29 -1.26 -11.38
N LEU A 127 12.89 -1.73 -12.57
CA LEU A 127 11.48 -1.82 -12.96
C LEU A 127 10.72 -2.78 -12.03
N ASP A 128 11.32 -3.93 -11.70
CA ASP A 128 10.71 -4.91 -10.79
C ASP A 128 10.51 -4.31 -9.38
N ARG A 129 11.49 -3.55 -8.88
CA ARG A 129 11.35 -2.82 -7.60
C ARG A 129 10.23 -1.80 -7.63
N ILE A 130 10.16 -0.98 -8.68
CA ILE A 130 9.09 0.02 -8.85
C ILE A 130 7.71 -0.65 -8.92
N ALA A 131 7.61 -1.78 -9.62
CA ALA A 131 6.36 -2.54 -9.72
C ALA A 131 5.94 -3.10 -8.35
N ALA A 132 6.88 -3.67 -7.59
CA ALA A 132 6.63 -4.16 -6.23
C ALA A 132 6.20 -3.03 -5.28
N ASP A 133 6.86 -1.87 -5.35
CA ASP A 133 6.51 -0.71 -4.53
C ASP A 133 5.12 -0.17 -4.84
N LYS A 134 4.76 -0.12 -6.13
CA LYS A 134 3.40 0.26 -6.56
C LYS A 134 2.35 -0.71 -6.03
N ALA A 135 2.59 -2.02 -6.14
CA ALA A 135 1.68 -3.04 -5.60
C ALA A 135 1.51 -2.89 -4.08
N ALA A 136 2.62 -2.71 -3.35
CA ALA A 136 2.59 -2.50 -1.91
C ALA A 136 1.85 -1.21 -1.51
N GLN A 137 1.99 -0.12 -2.28
CA GLN A 137 1.23 1.11 -2.07
C GLN A 137 -0.27 0.91 -2.30
N GLN A 138 -0.65 0.22 -3.37
CA GLN A 138 -2.05 -0.09 -3.66
C GLN A 138 -2.67 -0.94 -2.55
N GLU A 139 -1.95 -1.92 -2.04
CA GLU A 139 -2.40 -2.74 -0.92
C GLU A 139 -2.59 -1.91 0.36
N ARG A 140 -1.64 -1.02 0.69
CA ARG A 140 -1.79 -0.11 1.84
C ARG A 140 -3.03 0.80 1.69
N LEU A 141 -3.29 1.33 0.50
CA LEU A 141 -4.47 2.13 0.24
C LEU A 141 -5.77 1.32 0.34
N ALA A 142 -5.76 0.06 -0.12
CA ALA A 142 -6.91 -0.82 0.02
C ALA A 142 -7.23 -1.09 1.51
N ARG A 143 -6.21 -1.40 2.31
CA ARG A 143 -6.36 -1.59 3.77
C ARG A 143 -6.89 -0.32 4.45
N TYR A 144 -6.32 0.83 4.14
CA TYR A 144 -6.80 2.11 4.67
C TYR A 144 -8.28 2.36 4.34
N ARG A 145 -8.73 2.09 3.12
CA ARG A 145 -10.13 2.23 2.73
C ARG A 145 -11.04 1.29 3.52
N THR A 146 -10.62 0.04 3.75
CA THR A 146 -11.40 -0.91 4.55
C THR A 146 -11.50 -0.48 6.02
N GLU A 147 -10.40 0.00 6.60
CA GLU A 147 -10.36 0.51 7.97
C GLU A 147 -11.22 1.76 8.14
N ALA A 148 -11.15 2.69 7.18
CA ALA A 148 -11.97 3.91 7.17
C ALA A 148 -13.46 3.58 7.08
N ALA A 149 -13.85 2.61 6.25
CA ALA A 149 -15.23 2.15 6.15
C ALA A 149 -15.72 1.50 7.46
N ALA A 150 -14.89 0.65 8.08
CA ALA A 150 -15.20 0.03 9.37
C ALA A 150 -15.35 1.08 10.48
N HIS A 151 -14.46 2.08 10.52
CA HIS A 151 -14.56 3.18 11.47
C HIS A 151 -15.82 4.02 11.26
N ALA A 152 -16.16 4.35 10.02
CA ALA A 152 -17.39 5.08 9.71
C ALA A 152 -18.65 4.31 10.14
N ALA A 153 -18.69 3.00 9.91
CA ALA A 153 -19.77 2.14 10.38
C ALA A 153 -19.86 2.13 11.91
N ALA A 154 -18.73 1.94 12.60
CA ALA A 154 -18.69 1.97 14.07
C ALA A 154 -19.17 3.30 14.67
N MET A 155 -18.82 4.43 14.04
CA MET A 155 -19.30 5.75 14.47
C MET A 155 -20.80 5.94 14.24
N SER A 156 -21.33 5.41 13.15
CA SER A 156 -22.77 5.39 12.88
C SER A 156 -23.53 4.54 13.91
N ASP A 157 -23.03 3.34 14.21
CA ASP A 157 -23.62 2.45 15.21
C ASP A 157 -23.60 3.07 16.61
N TYR A 158 -22.49 3.72 16.96
CA TYR A 158 -22.37 4.44 18.22
C TYR A 158 -23.37 5.61 18.31
N ALA A 159 -23.54 6.38 17.24
CA ALA A 159 -24.54 7.44 17.19
C ALA A 159 -25.97 6.91 17.35
N ALA A 160 -26.29 5.77 16.72
CA ALA A 160 -27.58 5.11 16.86
C ALA A 160 -27.82 4.62 18.30
N GLN A 161 -26.81 4.02 18.94
CA GLN A 161 -26.88 3.59 20.34
C GLN A 161 -27.12 4.78 21.27
N LEU A 162 -26.44 5.91 21.03
CA LEU A 162 -26.63 7.11 21.83
C LEU A 162 -28.03 7.70 21.66
N ALA A 163 -28.57 7.69 20.44
CA ALA A 163 -29.95 8.12 20.18
C ALA A 163 -30.97 7.22 20.87
N ALA A 164 -30.78 5.89 20.81
CA ALA A 164 -31.63 4.92 21.50
C ALA A 164 -31.60 5.14 23.03
N ALA A 165 -30.41 5.29 23.61
CA ALA A 165 -30.25 5.53 25.05
C ALA A 165 -30.92 6.84 25.51
N ARG A 166 -30.87 7.90 24.69
CA ARG A 166 -31.60 9.16 24.96
C ARG A 166 -33.11 8.94 24.94
N ALA A 167 -33.63 8.25 23.93
CA ALA A 167 -35.06 7.94 23.82
C ALA A 167 -35.56 7.04 24.96
N ASP A 168 -34.74 6.08 25.42
CA ASP A 168 -35.06 5.24 26.59
C ASP A 168 -35.12 6.05 27.86
N ARG A 169 -34.17 6.98 28.04
CA ARG A 169 -34.17 7.90 29.18
C ARG A 169 -35.40 8.81 29.18
N GLU A 170 -35.75 9.41 28.05
CA GLU A 170 -36.94 10.27 27.93
C GLU A 170 -38.23 9.50 28.27
N ARG A 171 -38.34 8.25 27.79
CA ARG A 171 -39.46 7.36 28.13
C ARG A 171 -39.51 7.09 29.64
N TRP A 172 -38.38 6.75 30.24
CA TRP A 172 -38.30 6.51 31.68
C TRP A 172 -38.66 7.77 32.49
N GLU A 173 -38.18 8.96 32.10
CA GLU A 173 -38.53 10.23 32.75
C GLU A 173 -40.04 10.52 32.67
N ALA A 174 -40.67 10.22 31.52
CA ALA A 174 -42.11 10.36 31.33
C ALA A 174 -42.91 9.37 32.20
N ASP A 175 -42.49 8.11 32.31
CA ASP A 175 -43.16 7.12 33.14
C ASP A 175 -43.03 7.45 34.64
N VAL A 176 -41.86 7.96 35.08
CA VAL A 176 -41.66 8.48 36.44
C VAL A 176 -42.60 9.67 36.71
N ALA A 177 -42.76 10.59 35.77
CA ALA A 177 -43.66 11.73 35.92
C ALA A 177 -45.14 11.29 36.01
N ALA A 178 -45.56 10.35 35.16
CA ALA A 178 -46.92 9.80 35.19
C ALA A 178 -47.21 9.07 36.51
N CYS A 179 -46.25 8.30 37.01
CA CYS A 179 -46.34 7.64 38.30
C CYS A 179 -46.52 8.65 39.45
N ARG A 180 -45.72 9.73 39.46
CA ARG A 180 -45.85 10.80 40.46
C ARG A 180 -47.19 11.52 40.39
N ALA A 181 -47.80 11.61 39.21
CA ALA A 181 -49.14 12.16 39.01
C ALA A 181 -50.28 11.22 39.46
N GLY A 182 -49.96 10.00 39.91
CA GLY A 182 -50.93 9.04 40.44
C GLY A 182 -51.30 7.91 39.48
N ASP A 183 -50.72 7.86 38.28
CA ASP A 183 -50.89 6.72 37.36
C ASP A 183 -50.06 5.52 37.84
N ARG A 184 -50.67 4.71 38.71
CA ARG A 184 -50.03 3.54 39.31
C ARG A 184 -49.69 2.43 38.31
N LEU A 185 -50.28 2.42 37.12
CA LEU A 185 -49.99 1.41 36.08
C LEU A 185 -48.61 1.64 35.44
N ARG A 186 -48.09 2.87 35.50
CA ARG A 186 -46.76 3.26 35.01
C ARG A 186 -45.69 3.33 36.10
N CYS A 187 -46.05 3.06 37.36
CA CYS A 187 -45.13 3.06 38.51
C CYS A 187 -44.23 1.81 38.61
N GLY A 188 -44.32 0.89 37.65
CA GLY A 188 -43.54 -0.35 37.68
C GLY A 188 -42.14 -0.16 37.09
N VAL A 189 -41.13 -0.21 37.95
CA VAL A 189 -39.78 -0.67 37.56
C VAL A 189 -39.94 -2.10 37.05
N THR A 190 -40.06 -2.29 35.73
CA THR A 190 -39.77 -3.60 35.15
C THR A 190 -38.27 -3.78 35.26
N ASP A 191 -37.83 -4.50 36.29
CA ASP A 191 -36.48 -5.04 36.41
C ASP A 191 -36.17 -5.94 35.19
N GLY A 192 -35.68 -5.31 34.12
CA GLY A 192 -34.43 -5.68 33.45
C GLY A 192 -34.16 -7.11 32.98
N ARG A 193 -35.15 -8.01 32.81
CA ARG A 193 -34.94 -9.30 32.12
C ARG A 193 -36.12 -9.69 31.24
N ARG A 194 -36.04 -9.35 29.95
CA ARG A 194 -36.57 -10.17 28.85
C ARG A 194 -35.64 -10.04 27.65
#